data_AF-A0A9D1GHC7-F1
#
_entry.id   AF-A0A9D1GHC7-F1
#
_cell.length_a   1.000
_cell.length_b   1.000
_cell.length_c   1.000
_cell.angle_alpha   90.00
_cell.angle_beta   90.00
_cell.angle_gamma   90.00
#
_symmetry.space_group_name_H-M   'P 1'
#
loop_
_entity.id
_entity.type
_entity.pdbx_description
1 polymer ?
#
loop_
_entity_poly.entity_id
_entity_poly.type
_entity_poly.pdbx_seq_one_letter_code
_entity_poly.pdbx_strand_id
1 'polypeptide(L)'
;KYPNMEPGLKKTLKMFLYSGISTTFWGFMFGSFFGDAVNVIATTFFNRPDIRLAPLWFEPVSMPMKMLVFSFCFGIVHLFTGLGVKLYCSIKSGHLADGIYDVVFWYLLVGGAVIYMLTMSMFTDMLGLGFTLSPAVGQIAAAAAAVGFVGIVFTSGRESRNWGKRLLKGLYGAYGITSYLSDILSYSRLLALGLATSVISTVFNKMGSMLGNSIPGAVLFILVFVIGHALNLAINAMGAYVHTNRLQFVEFFGKFYEGGGRKFAPFAEHTKYFKVEEDI
;
A
#
# COMPACT_ATOMS: atom_id res chain seq x y z
N LYS A 1 19.79 -26.24 0.68
CA LYS A 1 20.96 -25.33 0.77
C LYS A 1 21.56 -25.24 -0.64
N TYR A 2 21.34 -24.15 -1.39
CA TYR A 2 21.80 -24.03 -2.79
C TYR A 2 23.24 -23.48 -2.81
N PRO A 3 24.24 -24.24 -3.31
CA PRO A 3 25.66 -23.94 -3.05
C PRO A 3 26.22 -22.76 -3.86
N ASN A 4 25.64 -22.41 -5.03
CA ASN A 4 26.23 -21.46 -5.98
C ASN A 4 25.28 -20.32 -6.39
N MET A 5 24.45 -19.81 -5.47
CA MET A 5 23.55 -18.71 -5.80
C MET A 5 24.20 -17.38 -5.45
N GLU A 6 24.43 -16.54 -6.48
CA GLU A 6 24.94 -15.18 -6.34
C GLU A 6 24.14 -14.44 -5.25
N PRO A 7 24.79 -13.71 -4.33
CA PRO A 7 24.11 -13.13 -3.16
C PRO A 7 22.94 -12.22 -3.55
N GLY A 8 23.00 -11.59 -4.72
CA GLY A 8 21.89 -10.84 -5.32
C GLY A 8 20.68 -11.72 -5.66
N LEU A 9 20.88 -12.82 -6.40
CA LEU A 9 19.82 -13.76 -6.78
C LEU A 9 19.16 -14.40 -5.56
N LYS A 10 19.92 -14.71 -4.51
CA LYS A 10 19.38 -15.20 -3.22
C LYS A 10 18.48 -14.19 -2.54
N LYS A 11 18.84 -12.90 -2.54
CA LYS A 11 18.02 -11.84 -1.95
C LYS A 11 16.72 -11.65 -2.73
N THR A 12 16.79 -11.65 -4.05
CA THR A 12 15.63 -11.55 -4.95
C THR A 12 14.68 -12.73 -4.79
N LEU A 13 15.19 -13.97 -4.78
CA LEU A 13 14.36 -15.16 -4.57
C LEU A 13 13.74 -15.20 -3.18
N LYS A 14 14.45 -14.74 -2.15
CA LYS A 14 13.89 -14.61 -0.80
C LYS A 14 12.78 -13.56 -0.74
N MET A 15 12.92 -12.45 -1.46
CA MET A 15 11.87 -11.43 -1.61
C MET A 15 10.62 -12.04 -2.28
N PHE A 16 10.77 -12.71 -3.42
CA PHE A 16 9.66 -13.36 -4.11
C PHE A 16 8.99 -14.44 -3.26
N LEU A 17 9.75 -15.20 -2.46
CA LEU A 17 9.19 -16.19 -1.54
C LEU A 17 8.28 -15.54 -0.49
N TYR A 18 8.76 -14.49 0.20
CA TYR A 18 7.95 -13.80 1.20
C TYR A 18 6.73 -13.11 0.59
N SER A 19 6.89 -12.49 -0.59
CA SER A 19 5.77 -11.94 -1.35
C SER A 19 4.77 -13.04 -1.72
N GLY A 20 5.22 -14.21 -2.17
CA GLY A 20 4.36 -15.34 -2.52
C GLY A 20 3.58 -15.90 -1.33
N ILE A 21 4.21 -16.01 -0.16
CA ILE A 21 3.52 -16.42 1.09
C ILE A 21 2.43 -15.39 1.44
N SER A 22 2.75 -14.09 1.39
CA SER A 22 1.78 -13.03 1.63
C SER A 22 0.63 -13.06 0.63
N THR A 23 0.93 -13.19 -0.67
CA THR A 23 -0.10 -13.30 -1.73
C THR A 23 -0.99 -14.51 -1.52
N THR A 24 -0.42 -15.64 -1.09
CA THR A 24 -1.21 -16.85 -0.77
C THR A 24 -2.15 -16.58 0.40
N PHE A 25 -1.64 -16.01 1.51
CA PHE A 25 -2.44 -15.65 2.67
C PHE A 25 -3.61 -14.71 2.30
N TRP A 26 -3.34 -13.63 1.58
CA TRP A 26 -4.38 -12.70 1.11
C TRP A 26 -5.33 -13.35 0.10
N GLY A 27 -4.86 -14.29 -0.73
CA GLY A 27 -5.69 -15.10 -1.60
C GLY A 27 -6.72 -15.95 -0.83
N PHE A 28 -6.29 -16.60 0.26
CA PHE A 28 -7.20 -17.30 1.18
C PHE A 28 -8.22 -16.35 1.81
N MET A 29 -7.78 -15.16 2.26
CA MET A 29 -8.67 -14.17 2.89
C MET A 29 -9.76 -13.65 1.93
N PHE A 30 -9.41 -13.42 0.66
CA PHE A 30 -10.36 -12.95 -0.36
C PHE A 30 -11.19 -14.08 -0.98
N GLY A 31 -10.91 -15.35 -0.67
CA GLY A 31 -11.60 -16.51 -1.25
C GLY A 31 -11.35 -16.72 -2.75
N SER A 32 -10.39 -16.01 -3.33
CA SER A 32 -10.17 -15.94 -4.77
C SER A 32 -9.05 -16.90 -5.19
N PHE A 33 -9.37 -18.20 -5.22
CA PHE A 33 -8.46 -19.23 -5.74
C PHE A 33 -8.54 -19.24 -7.26
N PHE A 34 -7.52 -18.67 -7.91
CA PHE A 34 -7.55 -18.48 -9.37
C PHE A 34 -8.85 -17.76 -9.80
N GLY A 35 -9.23 -16.70 -9.07
CA GLY A 35 -10.48 -15.99 -9.29
C GLY A 35 -11.67 -16.84 -8.85
N ASP A 36 -12.53 -17.16 -9.81
CA ASP A 36 -13.75 -17.97 -9.63
C ASP A 36 -13.58 -19.43 -10.11
N ALA A 37 -12.34 -19.91 -10.21
CA ALA A 37 -12.03 -21.18 -10.88
C ALA A 37 -12.80 -22.36 -10.28
N VAL A 38 -12.92 -22.42 -8.96
CA VAL A 38 -13.61 -23.51 -8.26
C VAL A 38 -15.11 -23.50 -8.57
N ASN A 39 -15.74 -22.32 -8.64
CA ASN A 39 -17.16 -22.21 -8.98
C ASN A 39 -17.40 -22.52 -10.46
N VAL A 40 -16.54 -22.04 -11.35
CA VAL A 40 -16.63 -22.31 -12.79
C VAL A 40 -16.40 -23.80 -13.09
N ILE A 41 -15.46 -24.44 -12.40
CA ILE A 41 -15.21 -25.88 -12.54
C ILE A 41 -16.39 -26.68 -11.97
N ALA A 42 -16.91 -26.32 -10.79
CA ALA A 42 -18.02 -27.01 -10.16
C ALA A 42 -19.35 -26.88 -10.94
N THR A 43 -19.61 -25.71 -11.51
CA THR A 43 -20.83 -25.47 -12.32
C THR A 43 -20.73 -26.05 -13.73
N THR A 44 -19.56 -25.93 -14.38
CA THR A 44 -19.41 -26.31 -15.80
C THR A 44 -19.09 -27.80 -15.98
N PHE A 45 -18.30 -28.41 -15.09
CA PHE A 45 -17.90 -29.82 -15.22
C PHE A 45 -18.65 -30.76 -14.27
N PHE A 46 -19.07 -30.29 -13.09
CA PHE A 46 -19.71 -31.14 -12.07
C PHE A 46 -21.22 -30.88 -11.89
N ASN A 47 -21.84 -29.92 -12.59
CA ASN A 47 -23.26 -29.55 -12.46
C ASN A 47 -23.72 -29.36 -11.00
N ARG A 48 -22.79 -28.99 -10.10
CA ARG A 48 -23.03 -28.77 -8.67
C ARG A 48 -22.76 -27.29 -8.37
N PRO A 49 -23.80 -26.42 -8.39
CA PRO A 49 -23.65 -25.00 -8.08
C PRO A 49 -23.33 -24.74 -6.59
N ASP A 50 -23.37 -25.77 -5.74
CA ASP A 50 -23.27 -25.67 -4.29
C ASP A 50 -21.84 -25.55 -3.76
N ILE A 51 -20.82 -25.89 -4.57
CA ILE A 51 -19.42 -25.79 -4.15
C ILE A 51 -18.94 -24.38 -4.44
N ARG A 52 -19.25 -23.45 -3.53
CA ARG A 52 -18.66 -22.13 -3.48
C ARG A 52 -17.59 -22.06 -2.41
N LEU A 53 -16.36 -21.68 -2.78
CA LEU A 53 -15.38 -21.24 -1.80
C LEU A 53 -15.87 -19.93 -1.21
N ALA A 54 -16.49 -20.01 -0.04
CA ALA A 54 -16.90 -18.81 0.69
C ALA A 54 -15.65 -17.99 1.02
N PRO A 55 -15.59 -16.71 0.64
CA PRO A 55 -14.47 -15.85 1.01
C PRO A 55 -14.40 -15.74 2.53
N LEU A 56 -13.21 -16.00 3.10
CA LEU A 56 -13.02 -15.99 4.55
C LEU A 56 -13.21 -14.58 5.15
N TRP A 57 -12.96 -13.54 4.35
CA TRP A 57 -13.12 -12.15 4.76
C TRP A 57 -14.14 -11.39 3.89
N PHE A 58 -13.83 -11.14 2.62
CA PHE A 58 -14.76 -10.54 1.65
C PHE A 58 -14.20 -10.71 0.23
N GLU A 59 -15.08 -10.78 -0.77
CA GLU A 59 -14.66 -10.80 -2.17
C GLU A 59 -14.48 -9.36 -2.69
N PRO A 60 -13.27 -8.96 -3.14
CA PRO A 60 -12.99 -7.62 -3.65
C PRO A 60 -13.95 -7.12 -4.73
N VAL A 61 -14.35 -8.01 -5.64
CA VAL A 61 -15.21 -7.68 -6.79
C VAL A 61 -16.63 -7.36 -6.32
N SER A 62 -17.14 -8.09 -5.32
CA SER A 62 -18.48 -7.87 -4.76
C SER A 62 -18.57 -6.64 -3.86
N MET A 63 -17.49 -6.30 -3.15
CA MET A 63 -17.44 -5.20 -2.19
C MET A 63 -16.20 -4.29 -2.41
N PRO A 64 -16.10 -3.58 -3.55
CA PRO A 64 -14.95 -2.73 -3.86
C PRO A 64 -14.70 -1.64 -2.81
N MET A 65 -15.77 -1.07 -2.24
CA MET A 65 -15.67 0.00 -1.25
C MET A 65 -14.98 -0.46 0.04
N LYS A 66 -15.21 -1.69 0.49
CA LYS A 66 -14.51 -2.24 1.67
C LYS A 66 -13.01 -2.39 1.41
N MET A 67 -12.62 -2.79 0.21
CA MET A 67 -11.21 -2.87 -0.19
C MET A 67 -10.57 -1.49 -0.33
N LEU A 68 -11.32 -0.48 -0.77
CA LEU A 68 -10.86 0.91 -0.81
C LEU A 68 -10.55 1.41 0.61
N VAL A 69 -11.48 1.22 1.55
CA VAL A 69 -11.29 1.61 2.96
C VAL A 69 -10.08 0.89 3.56
N PHE A 70 -9.95 -0.41 3.31
CA PHE A 70 -8.80 -1.18 3.78
C PHE A 70 -7.48 -0.61 3.23
N SER A 71 -7.44 -0.26 1.94
CA SER A 71 -6.26 0.32 1.30
C SER A 71 -5.89 1.69 1.89
N PHE A 72 -6.90 2.55 2.14
CA PHE A 72 -6.67 3.84 2.80
C PHE A 72 -6.24 3.69 4.25
N CYS A 73 -6.82 2.75 5.01
CA CYS A 73 -6.41 2.47 6.38
C CYS A 73 -4.93 2.06 6.42
N PHE A 74 -4.52 1.15 5.52
CA PHE A 74 -3.11 0.77 5.40
C PHE A 74 -2.22 1.95 5.04
N GLY A 75 -2.65 2.80 4.08
CA GLY A 75 -1.92 4.01 3.70
C GLY A 75 -1.77 5.01 4.84
N ILE A 76 -2.82 5.23 5.62
CA ILE A 76 -2.82 6.09 6.80
C ILE A 76 -1.83 5.57 7.85
N VAL A 77 -1.88 4.28 8.19
CA VAL A 77 -0.94 3.66 9.15
C VAL A 77 0.50 3.75 8.65
N HIS A 78 0.73 3.50 7.36
CA HIS A 78 2.06 3.57 6.76
C HIS A 78 2.62 5.00 6.78
N LEU A 79 1.78 5.99 6.47
CA LEU A 79 2.14 7.41 6.50
C LEU A 79 2.45 7.89 7.92
N PHE A 80 1.62 7.52 8.91
CA PHE A 80 1.90 7.84 10.31
C PHE A 80 3.19 7.20 10.79
N THR A 81 3.44 5.93 10.43
CA THR A 81 4.71 5.27 10.73
C THR A 81 5.90 6.06 10.16
N GLY A 82 5.79 6.58 8.93
CA GLY A 82 6.81 7.43 8.31
C GLY A 82 7.07 8.73 9.10
N LEU A 83 6.01 9.39 9.57
CA LEU A 83 6.15 10.55 10.47
C LEU A 83 6.78 10.17 11.82
N GLY A 84 6.44 9.00 12.36
CA GLY A 84 7.04 8.48 13.60
C GLY A 84 8.55 8.25 13.46
N VAL A 85 8.99 7.72 12.32
CA VAL A 85 10.42 7.58 12.00
C VAL A 85 11.09 8.95 11.88
N LYS A 86 10.45 9.93 11.25
CA LYS A 86 10.95 11.32 11.21
C LYS A 86 11.15 11.88 12.61
N LEU A 87 10.17 11.71 13.50
CA LEU A 87 10.28 12.14 14.90
C LEU A 87 11.45 11.48 15.62
N TYR A 88 11.63 10.17 15.44
CA TYR A 88 12.74 9.43 16.02
C TYR A 88 14.10 9.97 15.53
N CYS A 89 14.23 10.25 14.23
CA CYS A 89 15.43 10.86 13.66
C CYS A 89 15.70 12.25 14.23
N SER A 90 14.67 13.10 14.37
CA SER A 90 14.79 14.46 14.94
C SER A 90 15.17 14.45 16.43
N ILE A 91 14.69 13.45 17.19
CA ILE A 91 15.09 13.25 18.59
C ILE A 91 16.57 12.89 18.65
N LYS A 92 17.02 11.98 17.78
CA LYS A 92 18.40 11.50 17.76
C LYS A 92 19.40 12.56 17.27
N SER A 93 18.97 13.50 16.44
CA SER A 93 19.80 14.61 15.95
C SER A 93 19.86 15.82 16.88
N GLY A 94 19.22 15.77 18.06
CA GLY A 94 19.27 16.82 19.08
C GLY A 94 18.39 18.06 18.82
N HIS A 95 17.64 18.08 17.71
CA HIS A 95 16.76 19.20 17.33
C HIS A 95 15.30 18.88 17.72
N LEU A 96 15.07 18.71 19.03
CA LEU A 96 13.78 18.29 19.59
C LEU A 96 12.64 19.28 19.31
N ALA A 97 12.94 20.58 19.33
CA ALA A 97 11.94 21.60 19.06
C ALA A 97 11.39 21.47 17.64
N ASP A 98 12.25 21.29 16.64
CA ASP A 98 11.84 21.20 15.24
C ASP A 98 11.10 19.87 14.96
N GLY A 99 11.53 18.77 15.60
CA GLY A 99 10.83 17.49 15.52
C GLY A 99 9.41 17.53 16.11
N ILE A 100 9.21 18.21 17.24
CA ILE A 100 7.87 18.33 17.85
C ILE A 100 6.97 19.21 16.97
N TYR A 101 7.45 20.36 16.50
CA TYR A 101 6.62 21.26 15.71
C TYR A 101 6.32 20.71 14.30
N ASP A 102 7.29 20.07 13.64
CA ASP A 102 7.11 19.56 12.27
C ASP A 102 6.53 18.14 12.21
N VAL A 103 6.36 17.46 13.34
CA VAL A 103 5.73 16.12 13.36
C VAL A 103 4.43 16.12 14.14
N VAL A 104 4.38 16.69 15.35
CA VAL A 104 3.17 16.65 16.18
C VAL A 104 2.04 17.49 15.56
N PHE A 105 2.35 18.64 14.96
CA PHE A 105 1.31 19.42 14.27
C PHE A 105 0.81 18.74 13.00
N TRP A 106 1.66 18.01 12.28
CA TRP A 106 1.23 17.21 11.13
C TRP A 106 0.40 15.99 11.55
N TYR A 107 0.73 15.35 12.68
CA TYR A 107 -0.10 14.31 13.29
C TYR A 107 -1.47 14.84 13.68
N LEU A 108 -1.54 16.00 14.34
CA LEU A 108 -2.79 16.66 14.72
C LEU A 108 -3.61 17.08 13.51
N LEU A 109 -2.96 17.64 12.48
CA LEU A 109 -3.63 18.09 11.27
C LEU A 109 -4.17 16.92 10.45
N VAL A 110 -3.31 15.99 10.03
CA VAL A 110 -3.70 14.89 9.14
C VAL A 110 -4.56 13.88 9.89
N GLY A 111 -4.22 13.54 11.13
CA GLY A 111 -5.03 12.66 11.98
C GLY A 111 -6.39 13.26 12.33
N GLY A 112 -6.41 14.55 12.73
CA GLY A 112 -7.65 15.27 12.97
C GLY A 112 -8.53 15.35 11.72
N ALA A 113 -7.94 15.63 10.55
CA ALA A 113 -8.68 15.70 9.28
C ALA A 113 -9.25 14.34 8.85
N VAL A 114 -8.48 13.25 9.00
CA VAL A 114 -8.94 11.89 8.69
C VAL A 114 -10.08 11.46 9.61
N ILE A 115 -9.96 11.70 10.92
CA ILE A 115 -11.02 11.39 11.88
C ILE A 115 -12.25 12.25 11.63
N TYR A 116 -12.06 13.54 11.32
CA TYR A 116 -13.16 14.44 10.98
C TYR A 116 -13.92 13.98 9.73
N MET A 117 -13.22 13.57 8.66
CA MET A 117 -13.86 12.98 7.47
C MET A 117 -14.65 11.72 7.82
N LEU A 118 -14.15 10.88 8.73
CA LEU A 118 -14.85 9.67 9.17
C LEU A 118 -16.09 9.95 10.02
N THR A 119 -16.24 11.16 10.58
CA THR A 119 -17.49 11.62 11.24
C THR A 119 -18.55 12.15 10.27
N MET A 120 -18.19 12.48 9.02
CA MET A 120 -19.17 12.99 8.05
C MET A 120 -20.01 11.84 7.51
N SER A 121 -21.33 11.90 7.74
CA SER A 121 -22.29 10.87 7.30
C SER A 121 -22.21 10.59 5.80
N MET A 122 -22.07 11.65 4.98
CA MET A 122 -21.89 11.52 3.53
C MET A 122 -20.66 10.66 3.16
N PHE A 123 -19.58 10.74 3.93
CA PHE A 123 -18.35 10.01 3.66
C PHE A 123 -18.42 8.56 4.16
N THR A 124 -19.04 8.32 5.32
CA THR A 124 -19.28 6.97 5.83
C THR A 124 -20.24 6.18 4.92
N ASP A 125 -21.27 6.85 4.42
CA ASP A 125 -22.25 6.26 3.49
C ASP A 125 -21.60 5.96 2.13
N MET A 126 -20.80 6.90 1.60
CA MET A 126 -20.03 6.69 0.37
C MET A 126 -19.06 5.50 0.49
N LEU A 127 -18.39 5.35 1.64
CA LEU A 127 -17.44 4.27 1.89
C LEU A 127 -18.09 2.95 2.34
N GLY A 128 -19.41 2.92 2.56
CA GLY A 128 -20.14 1.74 3.02
C GLY A 128 -19.77 1.30 4.44
N LEU A 129 -19.39 2.24 5.30
CA LEU A 129 -19.03 1.98 6.70
C LEU A 129 -20.25 2.12 7.60
N GLY A 130 -20.65 1.01 8.24
CA GLY A 130 -21.79 0.98 9.18
C GLY A 130 -21.50 1.58 10.57
N PHE A 131 -20.46 2.39 10.70
CA PHE A 131 -20.06 3.01 11.97
C PHE A 131 -19.99 4.52 11.79
N THR A 132 -20.96 5.24 12.36
CA THR A 132 -20.93 6.69 12.48
C THR A 132 -20.29 7.06 13.80
N LEU A 133 -19.15 7.75 13.75
CA LEU A 133 -18.54 8.32 14.95
C LEU A 133 -19.47 9.38 15.58
N SER A 134 -19.44 9.50 16.91
CA SER A 134 -20.23 10.51 17.62
C SER A 134 -19.86 11.94 17.18
N PRO A 135 -20.83 12.86 17.03
CA PRO A 135 -20.57 14.26 16.66
C PRO A 135 -19.56 14.96 17.57
N ALA A 136 -19.48 14.56 18.84
CA ALA A 136 -18.50 15.09 19.81
C ALA A 136 -17.05 14.77 19.41
N VAL A 137 -16.81 13.57 18.86
CA VAL A 137 -15.47 13.17 18.37
C VAL A 137 -15.09 13.97 17.14
N GLY A 138 -16.06 14.26 16.26
CA GLY A 138 -15.85 15.09 15.08
C GLY A 138 -15.47 16.53 15.42
N GLN A 139 -16.09 17.13 16.44
CA GLN A 139 -15.73 18.48 16.89
C GLN A 139 -14.33 18.53 17.51
N ILE A 140 -13.96 17.52 18.32
CA ILE A 140 -12.60 17.42 18.89
C ILE A 140 -11.56 17.23 17.78
N ALA A 141 -11.85 16.40 16.78
CA ALA A 141 -10.97 16.16 15.64
C ALA A 141 -10.82 17.40 14.76
N ALA A 142 -11.91 18.15 14.53
CA ALA A 142 -11.88 19.42 13.82
C ALA A 142 -11.06 20.48 14.57
N ALA A 143 -11.23 20.58 15.90
CA ALA A 143 -10.45 21.47 16.74
C ALA A 143 -8.96 21.09 16.73
N ALA A 144 -8.64 19.80 16.83
CA ALA A 144 -7.28 19.27 16.72
C ALA A 144 -6.64 19.59 15.36
N ALA A 145 -7.39 19.43 14.26
CA ALA A 145 -6.92 19.78 12.93
C ALA A 145 -6.68 21.29 12.76
N ALA A 146 -7.57 22.13 13.30
CA ALA A 146 -7.42 23.57 13.31
C ALA A 146 -6.19 24.02 14.11
N VAL A 147 -5.95 23.42 15.28
CA VAL A 147 -4.76 23.68 16.10
C VAL A 147 -3.49 23.23 15.37
N GLY A 148 -3.51 22.08 14.70
CA GLY A 148 -2.39 21.62 13.86
C GLY A 148 -2.10 22.56 12.69
N PHE A 149 -3.14 23.06 12.02
CA PHE A 149 -3.03 24.02 10.92
C PHE A 149 -2.44 25.35 11.38
N VAL A 150 -2.98 25.92 12.46
CA VAL A 150 -2.46 27.14 13.08
C VAL A 150 -1.01 26.93 13.52
N GLY A 151 -0.70 25.79 14.16
CA GLY A 151 0.65 25.39 14.53
C GLY A 151 1.61 25.46 13.34
N ILE A 152 1.31 24.76 12.25
CA ILE A 152 2.13 24.72 11.03
C ILE A 152 2.31 26.11 10.42
N VAL A 153 1.25 26.92 10.33
CA VAL A 153 1.33 28.28 9.76
C VAL A 153 2.24 29.18 10.59
N PHE A 154 2.23 29.03 11.92
CA PHE A 154 3.07 29.84 12.80
C PHE A 154 4.51 29.32 12.96
N THR A 155 4.77 28.00 12.89
CA THR A 155 6.11 27.41 13.07
C THR A 155 6.91 27.28 11.79
N SER A 156 6.27 27.04 10.63
CA SER A 156 6.99 26.78 9.36
C SER A 156 7.74 27.99 8.78
N GLY A 157 7.51 29.20 9.31
CA GLY A 157 8.21 30.42 8.87
C GLY A 157 9.27 30.94 9.86
N ARG A 158 9.76 30.10 10.78
CA ARG A 158 10.71 30.47 11.86
C ARG A 158 12.03 31.09 11.39
N GLU A 159 12.50 30.75 10.20
CA GLU A 159 13.73 31.33 9.63
C GLU A 159 13.58 32.78 9.13
N SER A 160 12.36 33.30 8.99
CA SER A 160 12.14 34.63 8.41
C SER A 160 11.83 35.69 9.47
N ARG A 161 12.71 36.69 9.58
CA ARG A 161 12.57 37.85 10.47
C ARG A 161 11.39 38.77 10.13
N ASN A 162 10.77 38.63 8.94
CA ASN A 162 9.63 39.45 8.49
C ASN A 162 8.29 38.71 8.65
N TRP A 163 7.35 39.29 9.39
CA TRP A 163 6.00 38.75 9.63
C TRP A 163 5.28 38.28 8.36
N GLY A 164 5.27 39.09 7.29
CA GLY A 164 4.58 38.74 6.04
C GLY A 164 5.19 37.55 5.30
N LYS A 165 6.53 37.44 5.27
CA LYS A 165 7.24 36.30 4.66
C LYS A 165 7.09 35.03 5.51
N ARG A 166 6.96 35.17 6.84
CA ARG A 166 6.66 34.08 7.77
C ARG A 166 5.26 33.50 7.53
N LEU A 167 4.24 34.34 7.35
CA LEU A 167 2.88 33.91 7.03
C LEU A 167 2.83 33.22 5.64
N LEU A 168 3.48 33.79 4.63
CA LEU A 168 3.54 33.20 3.29
C LEU A 168 4.23 31.84 3.27
N LYS A 169 5.38 31.69 3.98
CA LYS A 169 6.03 30.38 4.15
C LYS A 169 5.16 29.41 4.95
N GLY A 170 4.42 29.89 5.96
CA GLY A 170 3.46 29.10 6.72
C GLY A 170 2.30 28.57 5.88
N LEU A 171 1.71 29.40 5.04
CA LEU A 171 0.66 29.01 4.08
C LEU A 171 1.21 28.08 2.99
N TYR A 172 2.45 28.28 2.54
CA TYR A 172 3.12 27.34 1.65
C TYR A 172 3.37 25.98 2.32
N GLY A 173 3.74 25.96 3.60
CA GLY A 173 3.81 24.74 4.40
C GLY A 173 2.47 24.01 4.49
N ALA A 174 1.37 24.75 4.60
CA ALA A 174 0.02 24.20 4.55
C ALA A 174 -0.36 23.61 3.17
N TYR A 175 0.31 23.99 2.07
CA TYR A 175 0.17 23.30 0.78
C TYR A 175 0.62 21.83 0.86
N GLY A 176 1.43 21.48 1.86
CA GLY A 176 1.77 20.08 2.17
C GLY A 176 0.53 19.21 2.43
N ILE A 177 -0.61 19.76 2.84
CA ILE A 177 -1.85 19.01 3.09
C ILE A 177 -2.30 18.32 1.80
N THR A 178 -2.21 19.02 0.67
CA THR A 178 -2.51 18.46 -0.66
C THR A 178 -1.58 17.29 -0.98
N SER A 179 -0.30 17.36 -0.60
CA SER A 179 0.63 16.24 -0.76
C SER A 179 0.21 15.05 0.09
N TYR A 180 -0.15 15.25 1.36
CA TYR A 180 -0.61 14.17 2.24
C TYR A 180 -1.91 13.52 1.74
N LEU A 181 -2.85 14.32 1.24
CA LEU A 181 -4.06 13.80 0.61
C LEU A 181 -3.74 12.99 -0.66
N SER A 182 -2.85 13.49 -1.52
CA SER A 182 -2.39 12.78 -2.71
C SER A 182 -1.73 11.44 -2.36
N ASP A 183 -0.92 11.41 -1.29
CA ASP A 183 -0.26 10.19 -0.82
C ASP A 183 -1.29 9.16 -0.33
N ILE A 184 -2.29 9.55 0.47
CA ILE A 184 -3.36 8.65 0.93
C ILE A 184 -4.18 8.13 -0.27
N LEU A 185 -4.57 9.03 -1.19
CA LEU A 185 -5.33 8.66 -2.38
C LEU A 185 -4.54 7.72 -3.30
N SER A 186 -3.21 7.83 -3.32
CA SER A 186 -2.32 6.94 -4.08
C SER A 186 -2.43 5.47 -3.66
N TYR A 187 -2.85 5.18 -2.41
CA TYR A 187 -3.12 3.80 -1.96
C TYR A 187 -4.35 3.16 -2.59
N SER A 188 -5.24 3.94 -3.23
CA SER A 188 -6.32 3.38 -4.08
C SER A 188 -5.78 2.45 -5.18
N ARG A 189 -4.49 2.56 -5.49
CA ARG A 189 -3.79 1.66 -6.39
C ARG A 189 -3.76 0.21 -5.92
N LEU A 190 -3.69 -0.04 -4.61
CA LEU A 190 -3.76 -1.41 -4.06
C LEU A 190 -5.12 -2.05 -4.40
N LEU A 191 -6.20 -1.28 -4.26
CA LEU A 191 -7.53 -1.66 -4.73
C LEU A 191 -7.51 -1.96 -6.23
N ALA A 192 -7.04 -1.02 -7.05
CA ALA A 192 -7.05 -1.17 -8.51
C ALA A 192 -6.31 -2.44 -8.98
N LEU A 193 -5.15 -2.74 -8.40
CA LEU A 193 -4.36 -3.94 -8.74
C LEU A 193 -5.07 -5.23 -8.34
N GLY A 194 -5.64 -5.28 -7.14
CA GLY A 194 -6.33 -6.49 -6.67
C GLY A 194 -7.66 -6.74 -7.41
N LEU A 195 -8.42 -5.68 -7.72
CA LEU A 195 -9.63 -5.77 -8.54
C LEU A 195 -9.30 -6.20 -9.97
N ALA A 196 -8.34 -5.56 -10.63
CA ALA A 196 -7.96 -5.90 -12.01
C ALA A 196 -7.56 -7.37 -12.13
N THR A 197 -6.75 -7.87 -11.20
CA THR A 197 -6.30 -9.27 -11.17
C THR A 197 -7.47 -10.24 -11.01
N SER A 198 -8.42 -9.91 -10.13
CA SER A 198 -9.62 -10.72 -9.88
C SER A 198 -10.56 -10.73 -11.09
N VAL A 199 -10.77 -9.57 -11.72
CA VAL A 199 -11.60 -9.43 -12.93
C VAL A 199 -10.96 -10.17 -14.11
N ILE A 200 -9.67 -10.00 -14.36
CA ILE A 200 -8.94 -10.68 -15.44
C ILE A 200 -9.04 -12.20 -15.27
N SER A 201 -8.80 -12.71 -14.07
CA SER A 201 -8.93 -14.15 -13.77
C SER A 201 -10.36 -14.66 -14.01
N THR A 202 -11.37 -13.90 -13.59
CA THR A 202 -12.78 -14.24 -13.83
C THR A 202 -13.12 -14.27 -15.32
N VAL A 203 -12.60 -13.35 -16.11
CA VAL A 203 -12.81 -13.31 -17.57
C VAL A 203 -12.15 -14.52 -18.24
N PHE A 204 -10.90 -14.88 -17.87
CA PHE A 204 -10.25 -16.08 -18.40
C PHE A 204 -11.01 -17.37 -18.06
N ASN A 205 -11.49 -17.50 -16.83
CA ASN A 205 -12.30 -18.64 -16.42
C ASN A 205 -13.60 -18.74 -17.23
N LYS A 206 -14.30 -17.61 -17.41
CA LYS A 206 -15.53 -17.54 -18.21
C LYS A 206 -15.28 -17.89 -19.67
N MET A 207 -14.24 -17.34 -20.30
CA MET A 207 -13.89 -17.68 -21.69
C MET A 207 -13.56 -19.17 -21.85
N GLY A 208 -12.84 -19.75 -20.88
CA GLY A 208 -12.52 -21.18 -20.90
C GLY A 208 -13.76 -22.07 -20.77
N SER A 209 -14.77 -21.66 -20.00
CA SER A 209 -15.96 -22.47 -19.74
C SER A 209 -17.06 -22.36 -20.80
N MET A 210 -16.95 -21.41 -21.73
CA MET A 210 -17.96 -21.16 -22.77
C MET A 210 -18.20 -22.35 -23.72
N LEU A 211 -17.24 -23.27 -23.86
CA LEU A 211 -17.41 -24.48 -24.69
C LEU A 211 -18.10 -25.66 -23.97
N GLY A 212 -18.50 -25.47 -22.70
CA GLY A 212 -19.28 -26.44 -21.94
C GLY A 212 -18.55 -27.77 -21.66
N ASN A 213 -19.31 -28.77 -21.18
CA ASN A 213 -18.80 -30.07 -20.71
C ASN A 213 -18.54 -31.07 -21.86
N SER A 214 -17.95 -30.61 -22.96
CA SER A 214 -17.51 -31.50 -24.05
C SER A 214 -16.03 -31.84 -23.85
N ILE A 215 -15.60 -33.05 -24.24
CA ILE A 215 -14.18 -33.47 -24.16
C ILE A 215 -13.23 -32.42 -24.79
N PRO A 216 -13.52 -31.82 -25.97
CA PRO A 216 -12.71 -30.74 -26.52
C PRO A 216 -12.76 -29.44 -25.69
N GLY A 217 -13.89 -29.17 -25.04
CA GLY A 217 -14.09 -28.01 -24.15
C GLY A 217 -13.24 -28.10 -22.88
N ALA A 218 -13.09 -29.30 -22.30
CA ALA A 218 -12.22 -29.54 -21.16
C ALA A 218 -10.74 -29.29 -21.49
N VAL A 219 -10.28 -29.75 -22.66
CA VAL A 219 -8.90 -29.54 -23.11
C VAL A 219 -8.62 -28.05 -23.35
N LEU A 220 -9.55 -27.33 -23.99
CA LEU A 220 -9.40 -25.89 -24.19
C LEU A 220 -9.45 -25.12 -22.87
N PHE A 221 -10.33 -25.51 -21.93
CA PHE A 221 -10.41 -24.91 -20.60
C PHE A 221 -9.06 -24.98 -19.89
N ILE A 222 -8.42 -26.16 -19.86
CA ILE A 222 -7.10 -26.33 -19.23
C ILE A 222 -6.06 -25.43 -19.90
N LEU A 223 -6.04 -25.36 -21.24
CA LEU A 223 -5.09 -24.53 -21.98
C LEU A 223 -5.28 -23.04 -21.68
N VAL A 224 -6.51 -22.53 -21.78
CA VAL A 224 -6.85 -21.13 -21.49
C VAL A 224 -6.61 -20.82 -20.01
N PHE A 225 -6.88 -21.76 -19.12
CA PHE A 225 -6.65 -21.62 -17.69
C PHE A 225 -5.16 -21.45 -17.38
N VAL A 226 -4.29 -22.33 -17.92
CA VAL A 226 -2.84 -22.26 -17.67
C VAL A 226 -2.26 -20.97 -18.26
N ILE A 227 -2.61 -20.63 -19.50
CA ILE A 227 -2.08 -19.42 -20.15
C ILE A 227 -2.61 -18.16 -19.47
N GLY A 228 -3.92 -18.09 -19.22
CA GLY A 228 -4.57 -16.93 -18.61
C GLY A 228 -4.03 -16.63 -17.22
N HIS A 229 -3.84 -17.66 -16.38
CA HIS A 229 -3.30 -17.47 -15.04
C HIS A 229 -1.79 -17.23 -15.01
N ALA A 230 -1.03 -17.84 -15.92
CA ALA A 230 0.40 -17.52 -16.07
C ALA A 230 0.59 -16.03 -16.44
N LEU A 231 -0.20 -15.53 -17.40
CA LEU A 231 -0.18 -14.12 -17.77
C LEU A 231 -0.65 -13.21 -16.64
N ASN A 232 -1.73 -13.57 -15.94
CA ASN A 232 -2.25 -12.80 -14.81
C ASN A 232 -1.21 -12.70 -13.68
N LEU A 233 -0.52 -13.81 -13.38
CA LEU A 233 0.56 -13.84 -12.39
C LEU A 233 1.72 -12.94 -12.81
N ALA A 234 2.13 -12.98 -14.07
CA ALA A 234 3.24 -12.16 -14.58
C ALA A 234 2.91 -10.65 -14.50
N ILE A 235 1.72 -10.25 -14.95
CA ILE A 235 1.28 -8.85 -14.92
C ILE A 235 1.13 -8.37 -13.47
N ASN A 236 0.51 -9.17 -12.60
CA ASN A 236 0.35 -8.82 -11.20
C ASN A 236 1.72 -8.69 -10.49
N ALA A 237 2.66 -9.60 -10.75
CA ALA A 237 4.00 -9.55 -10.16
C ALA A 237 4.75 -8.27 -10.58
N MET A 238 4.72 -7.91 -11.87
CA MET A 238 5.34 -6.67 -12.36
C MET A 238 4.64 -5.43 -11.79
N GLY A 239 3.31 -5.40 -11.82
CA GLY A 239 2.51 -4.29 -11.30
C GLY A 239 2.73 -4.08 -9.81
N ALA A 240 2.63 -5.14 -9.01
CA ALA A 240 2.88 -5.10 -7.58
C ALA A 240 4.31 -4.62 -7.29
N TYR A 241 5.32 -5.08 -8.02
CA TYR A 241 6.70 -4.63 -7.83
C TYR A 241 6.88 -3.13 -8.09
N VAL A 242 6.43 -2.62 -9.25
CA VAL A 242 6.59 -1.20 -9.60
C VAL A 242 5.79 -0.30 -8.66
N HIS A 243 4.58 -0.71 -8.32
CA HIS A 243 3.70 0.10 -7.49
C HIS A 243 4.07 0.06 -6.02
N THR A 244 4.53 -1.06 -5.48
CA THR A 244 5.10 -1.08 -4.12
C THR A 244 6.37 -0.25 -4.02
N ASN A 245 7.23 -0.30 -5.05
CA ASN A 245 8.38 0.60 -5.12
C ASN A 245 7.96 2.07 -5.09
N ARG A 246 6.88 2.46 -5.80
CA ARG A 246 6.35 3.83 -5.71
C ARG A 246 5.93 4.20 -4.29
N LEU A 247 5.14 3.34 -3.64
CA LEU A 247 4.69 3.55 -2.26
C LEU A 247 5.89 3.70 -1.30
N GLN A 248 6.93 2.87 -1.46
CA GLN A 248 8.12 2.93 -0.62
C GLN A 248 9.01 4.15 -0.90
N PHE A 249 9.33 4.42 -2.17
CA PHE A 249 10.28 5.46 -2.55
C PHE A 249 9.73 6.87 -2.50
N VAL A 250 8.48 7.07 -2.92
CA VAL A 250 7.92 8.40 -3.04
C VAL A 250 7.11 8.76 -1.81
N GLU A 251 6.27 7.85 -1.34
CA GLU A 251 5.30 8.17 -0.29
C GLU A 251 5.86 7.92 1.12
N PHE A 252 6.70 6.88 1.31
CA PHE A 252 7.30 6.58 2.61
C PHE A 252 8.64 7.29 2.80
N PHE A 253 9.64 7.04 1.94
CA PHE A 253 10.96 7.68 2.08
C PHE A 253 10.90 9.20 1.94
N GLY A 254 9.97 9.74 1.13
CA GLY A 254 9.76 11.19 1.01
C GLY A 254 9.40 11.90 2.33
N LYS A 255 8.99 11.18 3.38
CA LYS A 255 8.58 11.78 4.66
C LYS A 255 9.70 11.95 5.67
N PHE A 256 10.74 11.11 5.63
CA PHE A 256 11.80 11.11 6.65
C PHE A 256 13.22 11.01 6.10
N TYR A 257 13.38 10.68 4.81
CA TYR A 257 14.69 10.50 4.22
C TYR A 257 15.22 11.81 3.64
N GLU A 258 16.24 12.38 4.29
CA GLU A 258 17.00 13.50 3.75
C GLU A 258 18.13 12.96 2.85
N GLY A 259 18.15 13.40 1.59
CA GLY A 259 19.20 13.05 0.65
C GLY A 259 20.52 13.76 0.97
N GLY A 260 21.64 13.23 0.45
CA GLY A 260 22.95 13.90 0.52
C GLY A 260 24.01 13.24 1.42
N GLY A 261 23.71 12.10 2.03
CA GLY A 261 24.70 11.31 2.76
C GLY A 261 25.80 10.75 1.83
N ARG A 262 27.05 10.73 2.32
CA ARG A 262 28.14 10.03 1.63
C ARG A 262 28.00 8.52 1.87
N LYS A 263 28.02 7.73 0.80
CA LYS A 263 28.10 6.27 0.92
C LYS A 263 29.36 5.92 1.71
N PHE A 264 29.21 5.12 2.76
CA PHE A 264 30.35 4.56 3.47
C PHE A 264 31.08 3.62 2.51
N ALA A 265 32.26 4.05 2.06
CA ALA A 265 33.19 3.23 1.31
C ALA A 265 34.25 2.76 2.31
N PRO A 266 34.12 1.56 2.91
CA PRO A 266 35.20 1.01 3.73
C PRO A 266 36.43 0.82 2.86
N PHE A 267 37.62 0.89 3.47
CA PHE A 267 38.84 0.48 2.81
C PHE A 267 38.77 -1.04 2.59
N ALA A 268 38.40 -1.44 1.37
CA ALA A 268 38.24 -2.84 0.98
C ALA A 268 38.90 -3.05 -0.40
N GLU A 269 39.66 -4.13 -0.55
CA GLU A 269 40.22 -4.52 -1.84
C GLU A 269 39.09 -4.98 -2.77
N HIS A 270 38.74 -4.16 -3.76
CA HIS A 270 37.74 -4.48 -4.77
C HIS A 270 38.37 -5.28 -5.92
N THR A 271 38.76 -6.53 -5.68
CA THR A 271 39.24 -7.43 -6.73
C THR A 271 38.06 -8.13 -7.42
N LYS A 272 37.88 -7.86 -8.71
CA LYS A 272 36.77 -8.40 -9.53
C LYS A 272 36.90 -9.91 -9.81
N TYR A 273 38.10 -10.48 -9.59
CA TYR A 273 38.44 -11.86 -9.97
C TYR A 273 39.08 -12.69 -8.85
N PHE A 274 39.38 -12.10 -7.69
CA PHE A 274 40.04 -12.80 -6.60
C PHE A 274 39.27 -12.58 -5.30
N LYS A 275 39.08 -13.64 -4.55
CA LYS A 275 38.54 -13.60 -3.20
C LYS A 275 39.75 -13.71 -2.28
N VAL A 276 40.10 -12.64 -1.59
CA VAL A 276 41.14 -12.71 -0.56
C VAL A 276 40.51 -13.42 0.63
N GLU A 277 40.96 -14.63 0.92
CA GLU A 277 40.71 -15.29 2.20
C GLU A 277 41.66 -14.65 3.21
N GLU A 278 41.11 -14.00 4.24
CA GLU A 278 41.86 -13.69 5.45
C GLU A 278 42.01 -14.99 6.23
N ASP A 279 43.21 -15.56 6.24
CA ASP A 279 43.58 -16.60 7.20
C ASP A 279 43.60 -15.98 8.61
N ILE A 280 42.65 -16.39 9.45
CA ILE A 280 42.71 -16.25 10.91
C ILE A 280 43.04 -17.63 11.49
#